data_AF-A0A974TB69-F1
#
_entry.id   AF-A0A974TB69-F1
#
_cell.length_a   1.000
_cell.length_b   1.000
_cell.length_c   1.000
_cell.angle_alpha   90.00
_cell.angle_beta   90.00
_cell.angle_gamma   90.00
#
_symmetry.space_group_name_H-M   'P 1'
#
loop_
_entity.id
_entity.type
_entity.pdbx_description
1 polymer ?
#
loop_
_entity_poly.entity_id
_entity_poly.type
_entity_poly.pdbx_seq_one_letter_code
_entity_poly.pdbx_strand_id
1 'polypeptide(L)'
;MTQARAQLYTLEESLDGLTTADLNSLRSLRRRVQKASVHTSRYYTAARSAAVSVEVMPGKDAESVSLVKEYADRVEDLAHQLESLAELVRAIDSEIPAILARKQSRRIDQLTAISAVFLPITFLTGFFGMNFQWMIEALGSREAFLALAVALPTAMITVTVMLLMREGFIGQRSSNYSN
;
A
#
# COMPACT_ATOMS: atom_id res chain seq x y z
N MET A 1 13.43 -11.87 6.69
CA MET A 1 12.96 -11.25 5.42
C MET A 1 11.65 -11.87 4.92
N THR A 2 11.43 -13.18 5.05
CA THR A 2 10.19 -13.88 4.64
C THR A 2 8.95 -13.47 5.44
N GLN A 3 9.09 -13.28 6.75
CA GLN A 3 7.98 -12.92 7.65
C GLN A 3 7.43 -11.50 7.38
N ALA A 4 8.31 -10.55 7.07
CA ALA A 4 7.94 -9.18 6.73
C ALA A 4 7.15 -9.09 5.40
N ARG A 5 7.47 -9.94 4.42
CA ARG A 5 6.74 -9.99 3.14
C ARG A 5 5.36 -10.64 3.27
N ALA A 6 5.24 -11.66 4.11
CA ALA A 6 3.95 -12.29 4.40
C ALA A 6 3.00 -11.30 5.07
N GLN A 7 3.48 -10.53 6.05
CA GLN A 7 2.71 -9.45 6.68
C GLN A 7 2.30 -8.37 5.67
N LEU A 8 3.20 -7.99 4.76
CA LEU A 8 2.88 -7.02 3.71
C LEU A 8 1.77 -7.51 2.78
N TYR A 9 1.80 -8.78 2.39
CA TYR A 9 0.79 -9.36 1.49
C TYR A 9 -0.57 -9.43 2.16
N THR A 10 -0.62 -9.82 3.45
CA THR A 10 -1.87 -9.80 4.22
C THR A 10 -2.41 -8.39 4.41
N LEU A 11 -1.52 -7.40 4.58
CA LEU A 11 -1.93 -6.00 4.68
C LEU A 11 -2.49 -5.50 3.35
N GLU A 12 -1.82 -5.80 2.23
CA GLU A 12 -2.29 -5.48 0.87
C GLU A 12 -3.69 -6.07 0.58
N GLU A 13 -3.90 -7.35 0.90
CA GLU A 13 -5.18 -8.02 0.71
C GLU A 13 -6.28 -7.42 1.60
N SER A 14 -5.95 -7.12 2.86
CA SER A 14 -6.89 -6.44 3.76
C SER A 14 -7.24 -5.02 3.31
N LEU A 15 -6.32 -4.32 2.63
CA LEU A 15 -6.55 -2.99 2.05
C LEU A 15 -7.37 -3.04 0.75
N ASP A 16 -7.29 -4.13 -0.03
CA ASP A 16 -8.03 -4.30 -1.29
C ASP A 16 -9.54 -4.36 -1.10
N GLY A 17 -9.99 -4.88 0.05
CA GLY A 17 -11.40 -4.94 0.43
C GLY A 17 -11.94 -3.69 1.13
N LEU A 18 -11.09 -2.70 1.47
CA LEU A 18 -11.55 -1.52 2.20
C LEU A 18 -12.36 -0.61 1.29
N THR A 19 -13.62 -0.42 1.65
CA THR A 19 -14.46 0.60 1.04
C THR A 19 -14.00 2.01 1.47
N THR A 20 -14.44 3.03 0.74
CA THR A 20 -14.22 4.44 1.15
C THR A 20 -14.78 4.73 2.55
N ALA A 21 -15.81 4.00 2.97
CA ALA A 21 -16.37 4.06 4.31
C ALA A 21 -15.38 3.52 5.36
N ASP A 22 -14.68 2.42 5.09
CA ASP A 22 -13.73 1.81 6.02
C ASP A 22 -12.48 2.68 6.22
N LEU A 23 -11.99 3.30 5.15
CA LEU A 23 -10.89 4.27 5.22
C LEU A 23 -11.27 5.50 6.06
N ASN A 24 -12.53 5.94 5.98
CA ASN A 24 -13.03 7.04 6.80
C ASN A 24 -13.17 6.63 8.27
N SER A 25 -13.63 5.40 8.54
CA SER A 25 -13.67 4.82 9.88
C SER A 25 -12.28 4.74 10.52
N LEU A 26 -11.27 4.25 9.79
CA LEU A 26 -9.87 4.23 10.23
C LEU A 26 -9.34 5.63 10.54
N ARG A 27 -9.58 6.60 9.66
CA ARG A 27 -9.18 8.01 9.88
C ARG A 27 -9.86 8.60 11.11
N SER A 28 -11.13 8.31 11.33
CA SER A 28 -11.87 8.77 12.51
C SER A 28 -11.35 8.13 13.79
N LEU A 29 -11.04 6.83 13.77
CA LEU A 29 -10.45 6.11 14.90
C LEU A 29 -9.07 6.66 15.24
N ARG A 30 -8.22 6.87 14.23
CA ARG A 30 -6.91 7.53 14.39
C ARG A 30 -7.06 8.89 15.07
N ARG A 31 -7.97 9.75 14.60
CA ARG A 31 -8.21 11.06 15.21
C ARG A 31 -8.67 10.94 16.66
N ARG A 32 -9.52 9.97 16.98
CA ARG A 32 -9.98 9.72 18.36
C ARG A 32 -8.84 9.27 19.26
N VAL A 33 -8.02 8.32 18.82
CA VAL A 33 -6.85 7.82 19.57
C VAL A 33 -5.82 8.94 19.78
N GLN A 34 -5.47 9.70 18.74
CA GLN A 34 -4.53 10.81 18.86
C GLN A 34 -5.05 11.91 19.79
N LYS A 35 -6.33 12.28 19.67
CA LYS A 35 -6.95 13.25 20.59
C LYS A 35 -6.94 12.75 22.02
N ALA A 36 -7.29 11.48 22.24
CA ALA A 36 -7.27 10.87 23.57
C ALA A 36 -5.86 10.86 24.15
N SER A 37 -4.84 10.48 23.39
CA SER A 37 -3.45 10.45 23.87
C SER A 37 -2.95 11.82 24.32
N VAL A 38 -3.16 12.85 23.49
CA VAL A 38 -2.75 14.22 23.81
C VAL A 38 -3.48 14.74 25.05
N HIS A 39 -4.77 14.44 25.18
CA HIS A 39 -5.58 14.93 26.28
C HIS A 39 -5.25 14.22 27.60
N THR A 40 -5.05 12.90 27.56
CA THR A 40 -4.68 12.09 28.73
C THR A 40 -3.29 12.45 29.25
N SER A 41 -2.33 12.77 28.38
CA SER A 41 -1.00 13.27 28.80
C SER A 41 -1.10 14.55 29.68
N ARG A 42 -2.03 15.45 29.34
CA ARG A 42 -2.28 16.68 30.13
C ARG A 42 -2.95 16.36 31.46
N TYR A 43 -3.91 15.43 31.47
CA TYR A 43 -4.59 15.01 32.70
C TYR A 43 -3.65 14.29 33.68
N TYR A 44 -2.75 13.44 33.18
CA TYR A 44 -1.72 12.82 33.98
C TYR A 44 -0.84 13.86 34.68
N THR A 45 -0.35 14.87 33.93
CA THR A 45 0.48 15.94 34.49
C THR A 45 -0.26 16.69 35.60
N ALA A 46 -1.55 16.95 35.42
CA ALA A 46 -2.40 17.58 36.43
C ALA A 46 -2.65 16.67 37.66
N ALA A 47 -2.93 15.39 37.44
CA ALA A 47 -3.16 14.40 38.50
C ALA A 47 -1.90 14.17 39.35
N ARG A 48 -0.74 14.05 38.72
CA ARG A 48 0.56 13.96 39.40
C ARG A 48 0.88 15.22 40.20
N SER A 49 0.62 16.40 39.63
CA SER A 49 0.82 17.68 40.34
C SER A 49 -0.11 17.81 41.55
N ALA A 50 -1.35 17.35 41.43
CA ALA A 50 -2.30 17.31 42.55
C ALA A 50 -1.86 16.31 43.63
N ALA A 51 -1.41 15.11 43.24
CA ALA A 51 -0.90 14.11 44.18
C ALA A 51 0.31 14.62 44.99
N VAL A 52 1.25 15.28 44.32
CA VAL A 52 2.40 15.92 44.98
C VAL A 52 1.95 17.03 45.93
N SER A 53 0.95 17.83 45.53
CA SER A 53 0.42 18.92 46.35
C SER A 53 -0.29 18.43 47.62
N VAL A 54 -1.03 17.32 47.54
CA VAL A 54 -1.71 16.70 48.70
C VAL A 54 -0.67 16.14 49.69
N GLU A 55 0.48 15.66 49.20
CA GLU A 55 1.55 15.14 50.03
C GLU A 55 2.25 16.21 50.89
N VAL A 56 2.24 17.49 50.51
CA VAL A 56 2.82 18.58 51.31
C VAL A 56 1.80 19.31 52.21
N MET A 57 0.50 18.95 52.15
CA MET A 57 -0.54 19.66 52.90
C MET A 57 -0.43 19.42 54.43
N PRO A 58 -0.63 20.45 55.29
CA PRO A 58 -0.74 20.29 56.75
C PRO A 58 -2.08 19.65 57.14
N GLY A 59 -2.09 18.73 58.11
CA GLY A 59 -3.32 18.07 58.58
C GLY A 59 -3.85 16.96 57.66
N LYS A 60 -3.03 16.48 56.73
CA LYS A 60 -3.35 15.40 55.79
C LYS A 60 -3.53 14.05 56.47
N ASP A 61 -4.50 13.30 55.99
CA ASP A 61 -4.72 11.90 56.33
C ASP A 61 -3.87 10.99 55.40
N ALA A 62 -3.24 9.96 55.97
CA ALA A 62 -2.34 9.07 55.25
C ALA A 62 -3.08 8.21 54.22
N GLU A 63 -4.32 7.82 54.52
CA GLU A 63 -5.17 7.04 53.61
C GLU A 63 -5.56 7.88 52.39
N SER A 64 -5.96 9.13 52.62
CA SER A 64 -6.30 10.09 51.56
C SER A 64 -5.14 10.38 50.60
N VAL A 65 -3.91 10.51 51.12
CA VAL A 65 -2.70 10.69 50.30
C VAL A 65 -2.44 9.45 49.43
N SER A 66 -2.61 8.26 50.00
CA SER A 66 -2.43 6.99 49.28
C SER A 66 -3.42 6.83 48.13
N LEU A 67 -4.71 7.15 48.36
CA LEU A 67 -5.76 7.09 47.34
C LEU A 67 -5.48 8.01 46.16
N VAL A 68 -5.01 9.24 46.42
CA VAL A 68 -4.68 10.20 45.35
C VAL A 68 -3.47 9.75 44.54
N LYS A 69 -2.45 9.15 45.19
CA LYS A 69 -1.31 8.55 44.50
C LYS A 69 -1.72 7.39 43.61
N GLU A 70 -2.50 6.46 44.14
CA GLU A 70 -2.99 5.31 43.36
C GLU A 70 -3.83 5.76 42.16
N TYR A 71 -4.65 6.79 42.31
CA TYR A 71 -5.39 7.39 41.20
C TYR A 71 -4.45 8.01 40.16
N ALA A 72 -3.42 8.74 40.59
CA ALA A 72 -2.42 9.33 39.68
C ALA A 72 -1.65 8.25 38.91
N ASP A 73 -1.25 7.16 39.57
CA ASP A 73 -0.55 6.03 38.96
C ASP A 73 -1.44 5.32 37.93
N ARG A 74 -2.73 5.08 38.24
CA ARG A 74 -3.67 4.51 37.27
C ARG A 74 -3.87 5.39 36.04
N VAL A 75 -3.88 6.72 36.22
CA VAL A 75 -3.98 7.67 35.11
C VAL A 75 -2.70 7.68 34.28
N GLU A 76 -1.53 7.51 34.91
CA GLU A 76 -0.23 7.37 34.22
C GLU A 76 -0.23 6.14 33.31
N ASP A 77 -0.61 4.98 33.83
CA ASP A 77 -0.66 3.73 33.06
C ASP A 77 -1.60 3.86 31.86
N LEU A 78 -2.78 4.46 32.05
CA LEU A 78 -3.73 4.69 30.97
C LEU A 78 -3.18 5.67 29.91
N ALA A 79 -2.44 6.70 30.33
CA ALA A 79 -1.77 7.63 29.42
C ALA A 79 -0.73 6.91 28.56
N HIS A 80 0.10 6.06 29.18
CA HIS A 80 1.14 5.30 28.49
C HIS A 80 0.54 4.28 27.49
N GLN A 81 -0.56 3.61 27.85
CA GLN A 81 -1.25 2.70 26.94
C GLN A 81 -1.84 3.44 25.72
N LEU A 82 -2.43 4.62 25.94
CA LEU A 82 -2.97 5.43 24.84
C LEU A 82 -1.86 5.96 23.92
N GLU A 83 -0.71 6.35 24.46
CA GLU A 83 0.42 6.81 23.65
C GLU A 83 0.99 5.67 22.82
N SER A 84 1.17 4.48 23.41
CA SER A 84 1.59 3.27 22.70
C SER A 84 0.64 2.92 21.55
N LEU A 85 -0.68 3.04 21.79
CA LEU A 85 -1.68 2.83 20.75
C LEU A 85 -1.61 3.90 19.66
N ALA A 86 -1.40 5.16 20.03
CA ALA A 86 -1.26 6.26 19.09
C ALA A 86 0.01 6.14 18.23
N GLU A 87 1.12 5.63 18.78
CA GLU A 87 2.33 5.26 18.05
C GLU A 87 2.09 4.13 17.07
N LEU A 88 1.45 3.04 17.49
CA LEU A 88 1.10 1.92 16.61
C LEU A 88 0.23 2.39 15.44
N VAL A 89 -0.79 3.20 15.71
CA VAL A 89 -1.65 3.77 14.66
C VAL A 89 -0.85 4.66 13.70
N ARG A 90 0.12 5.46 14.21
CA ARG A 90 1.02 6.27 13.37
C ARG A 90 1.94 5.41 12.50
N ALA A 91 2.45 4.31 13.03
CA ALA A 91 3.28 3.37 12.29
C ALA A 91 2.52 2.69 11.16
N ILE A 92 1.29 2.22 11.41
CA ILE A 92 0.44 1.66 10.36
C ILE A 92 0.11 2.72 9.30
N ASP A 93 -0.25 3.93 9.73
CA ASP A 93 -0.63 5.01 8.81
C ASP A 93 0.51 5.45 7.88
N SER A 94 1.77 5.34 8.33
CA SER A 94 2.93 5.65 7.49
C SER A 94 3.21 4.58 6.42
N GLU A 95 2.76 3.34 6.63
CA GLU A 95 2.93 2.24 5.68
C GLU A 95 1.85 2.20 4.58
N ILE A 96 0.62 2.65 4.89
CA ILE A 96 -0.51 2.66 3.96
C ILE A 96 -0.16 3.35 2.61
N PRO A 97 0.44 4.57 2.57
CA PRO A 97 0.79 5.22 1.31
C PRO A 97 1.75 4.41 0.45
N ALA A 98 2.75 3.76 1.08
CA ALA A 98 3.71 2.94 0.37
C ALA A 98 3.04 1.71 -0.25
N ILE A 99 2.07 1.11 0.44
CA ILE A 99 1.28 0.00 -0.08
C ILE A 99 0.39 0.46 -1.25
N LEU A 100 -0.31 1.58 -1.09
CA LEU A 100 -1.13 2.16 -2.17
C LEU A 100 -0.30 2.47 -3.41
N ALA A 101 0.90 3.04 -3.24
CA ALA A 101 1.83 3.32 -4.33
C ALA A 101 2.26 2.04 -5.04
N ARG A 102 2.66 0.98 -4.30
CA ARG A 102 2.99 -0.33 -4.90
C ARG A 102 1.84 -0.90 -5.72
N LYS A 103 0.61 -0.82 -5.19
CA LYS A 103 -0.59 -1.27 -5.91
C LYS A 103 -0.84 -0.46 -7.19
N GLN A 104 -0.70 0.87 -7.11
CA GLN A 104 -0.86 1.75 -8.26
C GLN A 104 0.18 1.45 -9.34
N SER A 105 1.45 1.35 -8.97
CA SER A 105 2.53 0.95 -9.87
C SER A 105 2.20 -0.37 -10.55
N ARG A 106 1.78 -1.38 -9.78
CA ARG A 106 1.40 -2.69 -10.36
C ARG A 106 0.25 -2.60 -11.37
N ARG A 107 -0.74 -1.73 -11.16
CA ARG A 107 -1.82 -1.52 -12.14
C ARG A 107 -1.32 -0.78 -13.39
N ILE A 108 -0.49 0.24 -13.20
CA ILE A 108 0.14 0.97 -14.32
C ILE A 108 0.98 0.00 -15.14
N ASP A 109 1.78 -0.83 -14.48
CA ASP A 109 2.59 -1.86 -15.15
C ASP A 109 1.69 -2.79 -15.97
N GLN A 110 0.61 -3.31 -15.40
CA GLN A 110 -0.33 -4.15 -16.16
C GLN A 110 -0.87 -3.45 -17.42
N LEU A 111 -1.31 -2.19 -17.29
CA LEU A 111 -1.80 -1.42 -18.43
C LEU A 111 -0.69 -1.15 -19.45
N THR A 112 0.51 -0.79 -19.02
CA THR A 112 1.67 -0.56 -19.89
C THR A 112 2.07 -1.83 -20.63
N ALA A 113 2.06 -2.99 -19.97
CA ALA A 113 2.34 -4.27 -20.62
C ALA A 113 1.32 -4.58 -21.71
N ILE A 114 0.03 -4.37 -21.43
CA ILE A 114 -1.04 -4.51 -22.41
C ILE A 114 -0.77 -3.54 -23.58
N SER A 115 -0.61 -2.24 -23.32
CA SER A 115 -0.35 -1.24 -24.35
C SER A 115 0.88 -1.54 -25.21
N ALA A 116 1.96 -2.03 -24.61
CA ALA A 116 3.18 -2.39 -25.32
C ALA A 116 2.97 -3.53 -26.34
N VAL A 117 2.07 -4.49 -26.05
CA VAL A 117 1.68 -5.55 -26.99
C VAL A 117 0.74 -5.03 -28.08
N PHE A 118 -0.21 -4.15 -27.71
CA PHE A 118 -1.17 -3.60 -28.67
C PHE A 118 -0.56 -2.60 -29.65
N LEU A 119 0.45 -1.84 -29.24
CA LEU A 119 1.11 -0.83 -30.09
C LEU A 119 1.64 -1.40 -31.42
N PRO A 120 2.48 -2.46 -31.45
CA PRO A 120 2.97 -3.01 -32.70
C PRO A 120 1.86 -3.69 -33.53
N ILE A 121 0.90 -4.36 -32.88
CA ILE A 121 -0.23 -4.98 -33.58
C ILE A 121 -1.09 -3.91 -34.26
N THR A 122 -1.40 -2.82 -33.54
CA THR A 122 -2.22 -1.71 -34.05
C THR A 122 -1.51 -0.96 -35.15
N PHE A 123 -0.20 -0.72 -35.01
CA PHE A 123 0.61 -0.17 -36.09
C PHE A 123 0.54 -1.05 -37.34
N LEU A 124 0.64 -2.36 -37.16
CA LEU A 124 0.69 -3.29 -38.27
C LEU A 124 -0.65 -3.45 -39.00
N THR A 125 -1.75 -3.56 -38.24
CA THR A 125 -3.10 -3.59 -38.82
C THR A 125 -3.44 -2.29 -39.52
N GLY A 126 -3.01 -1.15 -38.97
CA GLY A 126 -3.11 0.15 -39.64
C GLY A 126 -2.27 0.21 -40.91
N PHE A 127 -1.02 -0.26 -40.87
CA PHE A 127 -0.10 -0.24 -42.01
C PHE A 127 -0.60 -1.09 -43.18
N PHE A 128 -0.99 -2.35 -42.93
CA PHE A 128 -1.55 -3.22 -43.97
C PHE A 128 -2.99 -2.86 -44.37
N GLY A 129 -3.72 -2.11 -43.52
CA GLY A 129 -5.02 -1.56 -43.86
C GLY A 129 -4.95 -0.38 -44.84
N MET A 130 -3.77 0.20 -45.06
CA MET A 130 -3.56 1.21 -46.09
C MET A 130 -3.50 0.55 -47.47
N ASN A 131 -4.31 1.03 -48.41
CA ASN A 131 -4.37 0.54 -49.79
C ASN A 131 -3.16 1.01 -50.61
N PHE A 132 -1.96 0.56 -50.27
CA PHE A 132 -0.76 0.88 -51.03
C PHE A 132 -0.67 0.04 -52.30
N GLN A 133 -0.68 0.70 -53.46
CA GLN A 133 -0.69 0.05 -54.77
C GLN A 133 0.50 -0.92 -54.97
N TRP A 134 1.72 -0.51 -54.59
CA TRP A 134 2.93 -1.34 -54.67
C TRP A 134 2.88 -2.60 -53.78
N MET A 135 2.16 -2.53 -52.65
CA MET A 135 2.00 -3.64 -51.72
C MET A 135 0.98 -4.65 -52.25
N ILE A 136 -0.12 -4.16 -52.85
CA ILE A 136 -1.13 -5.00 -53.50
C ILE A 136 -0.53 -5.76 -54.69
N GLU A 137 0.33 -5.10 -55.48
CA GLU A 137 1.05 -5.71 -56.60
C GLU A 137 2.07 -6.77 -56.15
N ALA A 138 2.75 -6.57 -55.02
CA ALA A 138 3.72 -7.52 -54.46
C ALA A 138 3.09 -8.70 -53.70
N LEU A 139 1.89 -8.53 -53.13
CA LEU A 139 1.15 -9.55 -52.36
C LEU A 139 0.42 -10.59 -53.23
N GLY A 140 0.59 -10.54 -54.56
CA GLY A 140 -0.04 -11.51 -55.48
C GLY A 140 0.36 -12.98 -55.27
N SER A 141 1.42 -13.26 -54.51
CA SER A 141 1.82 -14.61 -54.12
C SER A 141 1.31 -14.99 -52.72
N ARG A 142 0.69 -16.17 -52.61
CA ARG A 142 0.08 -16.70 -51.37
C ARG A 142 1.10 -16.80 -50.21
N GLU A 143 2.36 -17.08 -50.55
CA GLU A 143 3.50 -17.20 -49.63
C GLU A 143 3.90 -15.83 -49.03
N ALA A 144 4.00 -14.78 -49.85
CA ALA A 144 4.35 -13.43 -49.39
C ALA A 144 3.27 -12.84 -48.48
N PHE A 145 1.98 -13.12 -48.79
CA PHE A 145 0.87 -12.73 -47.93
C PHE A 145 0.94 -13.41 -46.57
N LEU A 146 1.13 -14.74 -46.51
CA LEU A 146 1.23 -15.46 -45.24
C LEU A 146 2.44 -15.01 -44.40
N ALA A 147 3.60 -14.80 -45.03
CA ALA A 147 4.80 -14.34 -44.34
C ALA A 147 4.61 -12.94 -43.73
N LEU A 148 4.08 -11.98 -44.50
CA LEU A 148 3.92 -10.61 -44.02
C LEU A 148 2.73 -10.45 -43.07
N ALA A 149 1.61 -11.14 -43.32
CA ALA A 149 0.40 -11.00 -42.52
C ALA A 149 0.43 -11.80 -41.21
N VAL A 150 1.23 -12.88 -41.12
CA VAL A 150 1.26 -13.76 -39.94
C VAL A 150 2.63 -13.79 -39.27
N ALA A 151 3.73 -13.96 -40.02
CA ALA A 151 5.05 -14.12 -39.41
C ALA A 151 5.59 -12.81 -38.82
N LEU A 152 5.36 -11.67 -39.47
CA LEU A 152 5.78 -10.36 -38.98
C LEU A 152 5.05 -9.94 -37.68
N PRO A 153 3.70 -10.00 -37.58
CA PRO A 153 3.03 -9.69 -36.31
C PRO A 153 3.42 -10.64 -35.18
N THR A 154 3.54 -11.94 -35.46
CA THR A 154 3.93 -12.93 -34.44
C THR A 154 5.35 -12.70 -33.95
N ALA A 155 6.31 -12.38 -34.84
CA ALA A 155 7.66 -12.01 -34.46
C ALA A 155 7.69 -10.74 -33.59
N MET A 156 6.93 -9.70 -33.96
CA MET A 156 6.86 -8.46 -33.18
C MET A 156 6.28 -8.68 -31.78
N ILE A 157 5.20 -9.45 -31.66
CA ILE A 157 4.63 -9.81 -30.34
C ILE A 157 5.67 -10.58 -29.52
N THR A 158 6.35 -11.55 -30.15
CA THR A 158 7.37 -12.37 -29.47
C THR A 158 8.52 -11.51 -28.93
N VAL A 159 9.02 -10.56 -29.73
CA VAL A 159 10.07 -9.62 -29.31
C VAL A 159 9.58 -8.71 -28.19
N THR A 160 8.39 -8.14 -28.30
CA THR A 160 7.82 -7.28 -27.26
C THR A 160 7.66 -8.04 -25.94
N VAL A 161 7.12 -9.26 -25.97
CA VAL A 161 6.97 -10.10 -24.79
C VAL A 161 8.34 -10.47 -24.22
N MET A 162 9.32 -10.83 -25.06
CA MET A 162 10.69 -11.13 -24.62
C MET A 162 11.34 -9.93 -23.92
N LEU A 163 11.17 -8.71 -24.45
CA LEU A 163 11.69 -7.49 -23.82
C LEU A 163 11.00 -7.20 -22.48
N LEU A 164 9.66 -7.34 -22.40
CA LEU A 164 8.92 -7.19 -21.14
C LEU A 164 9.32 -8.25 -20.09
N MET A 165 9.62 -9.48 -20.53
CA MET A 165 10.13 -10.52 -19.64
C MET A 165 11.56 -10.23 -19.18
N ARG A 166 12.42 -9.70 -20.06
CA ARG A 166 13.81 -9.34 -19.73
C ARG A 166 13.91 -8.19 -18.72
N GLU A 167 13.06 -7.18 -18.86
CA GLU A 167 13.01 -6.01 -17.97
C GLU A 167 12.33 -6.32 -16.61
N GLY A 168 12.01 -7.60 -16.32
CA GLY A 168 11.49 -8.03 -15.02
C GLY A 168 10.03 -7.69 -14.76
N PHE A 169 9.33 -7.13 -15.75
CA PHE A 169 7.93 -6.71 -15.67
C PHE A 169 6.96 -7.85 -15.34
N ILE A 170 7.33 -9.09 -15.71
CA ILE A 170 6.55 -10.32 -15.53
C ILE A 170 7.19 -11.26 -14.47
N GLY A 171 8.42 -10.96 -14.01
CA GLY A 171 9.34 -11.96 -13.46
C GLY A 171 9.60 -12.00 -11.95
N GLN A 172 9.01 -11.14 -11.11
CA GLN A 172 9.23 -11.21 -9.65
C GLN A 172 8.17 -12.03 -8.89
N ARG A 173 7.49 -12.99 -9.56
CA ARG A 173 6.27 -13.59 -9.01
C ARG A 173 6.25 -15.09 -8.69
N SER A 174 7.32 -15.89 -8.86
CA SER A 174 7.24 -17.31 -8.46
C SER A 174 8.47 -18.00 -7.85
N SER A 175 9.63 -17.35 -7.66
CA SER A 175 10.84 -18.08 -7.26
C SER A 175 11.00 -18.41 -5.75
N ASN A 176 10.00 -18.22 -4.88
CA ASN A 176 10.16 -18.40 -3.42
C ASN A 176 9.11 -19.31 -2.75
N TYR A 177 8.53 -20.27 -3.47
CA TYR A 177 7.68 -21.33 -2.87
C TYR A 177 8.40 -22.69 -2.76
N SER A 178 9.73 -22.72 -2.88
CA SER A 178 10.55 -23.90 -2.67
C SER A 178 11.78 -23.51 -1.86
N ASN A 179 11.65 -23.53 -0.54
CA ASN A 179 12.64 -23.95 0.47
C ASN A 179 12.22 -23.46 1.86
#